data_AF-A0A0L6ZBI9-F1
#
_entry.id   AF-A0A0L6ZBI9-F1
#
_cell.length_a   1.000
_cell.length_b   1.000
_cell.length_c   1.000
_cell.angle_alpha   90.00
_cell.angle_beta   90.00
_cell.angle_gamma   90.00
#
_symmetry.space_group_name_H-M   'P 1'
#
loop_
_entity.id
_entity.type
_entity.pdbx_description
1 polymer ?
#
loop_
_entity_poly.entity_id
_entity_poly.type
_entity_poly.pdbx_seq_one_letter_code
_entity_poly.pdbx_strand_id
1 'polypeptide(L)'
;MKITFGINSNVTFGTIICDLKTGKPIDIINSRNLEEVTEHLKLYKNVQIVSSDRSTTYAKAIKNPIPTADQIADRFDIIHNFFEGVSDFLKRYMGKSIKIVIDKNGATIDKKNKSEPTDKCSKRLELIIKVRDIHNSGIPIKAIVRELSISRNTIRKYINLKNI
;
A
#
# COMPACT_ATOMS: atom_id res chain seq x y z
N MET A 1 -21.46 -8.69 -2.51
CA MET A 1 -20.70 -9.78 -1.84
C MET A 1 -19.37 -9.24 -1.38
N LYS A 2 -18.87 -9.63 -0.20
CA LYS A 2 -17.49 -9.38 0.25
C LYS A 2 -16.76 -10.71 0.32
N ILE A 3 -15.54 -10.77 -0.22
CA ILE A 3 -14.64 -11.92 -0.13
C ILE A 3 -13.43 -11.48 0.68
N THR A 4 -13.21 -12.13 1.81
CA THR A 4 -12.08 -11.82 2.69
C THR A 4 -11.39 -13.10 3.14
N PHE A 5 -10.12 -12.97 3.47
CA PHE A 5 -9.41 -14.00 4.19
C PHE A 5 -9.94 -14.12 5.63
N GLY A 6 -10.03 -15.36 6.12
CA GLY A 6 -10.43 -15.67 7.49
C GLY A 6 -9.68 -16.86 8.07
N ILE A 7 -9.64 -16.92 9.40
CA ILE A 7 -9.02 -18.00 10.17
C ILE A 7 -10.14 -18.68 10.96
N ASN A 8 -10.32 -19.99 10.79
CA ASN A 8 -11.16 -20.78 11.69
C ASN A 8 -10.30 -21.26 12.87
N SER A 9 -10.91 -21.34 14.05
CA SER A 9 -10.40 -21.86 15.33
C SER A 9 -9.61 -23.18 15.25
N ASN A 10 -9.80 -23.99 14.20
CA ASN A 10 -8.98 -25.17 13.88
C ASN A 10 -8.01 -24.91 12.71
N VAL A 11 -7.05 -23.99 12.90
CA VAL A 11 -5.78 -23.80 12.15
C VAL A 11 -5.84 -24.00 10.62
N THR A 12 -6.97 -23.71 9.98
CA THR A 12 -7.09 -23.76 8.51
C THR A 12 -7.49 -22.39 8.01
N PHE A 13 -6.57 -21.84 7.23
CA PHE A 13 -6.71 -20.58 6.52
C PHE A 13 -7.74 -20.74 5.40
N GLY A 14 -8.80 -19.93 5.43
CA GLY A 14 -9.92 -20.03 4.50
C GLY A 14 -10.33 -18.69 3.90
N THR A 15 -11.28 -18.76 2.98
CA THR A 15 -11.93 -17.60 2.36
C THR A 15 -13.34 -17.50 2.93
N ILE A 16 -13.68 -16.37 3.53
CA ILE A 16 -15.02 -16.09 4.04
C ILE A 16 -15.74 -15.20 3.03
N ILE A 17 -16.95 -15.61 2.68
CA ILE A 17 -17.88 -14.82 1.88
C ILE A 17 -18.87 -14.17 2.84
N CYS A 18 -18.97 -12.85 2.80
CA CYS A 18 -19.91 -12.08 3.60
C CYS A 18 -20.89 -11.31 2.71
N ASP A 19 -22.05 -11.01 3.28
CA ASP A 19 -22.97 -10.05 2.70
C ASP A 19 -22.36 -8.64 2.78
N LEU A 20 -22.34 -7.92 1.66
CA LEU A 20 -21.65 -6.65 1.56
C LEU A 20 -22.35 -5.53 2.37
N LYS A 21 -23.66 -5.64 2.57
CA LYS A 21 -24.48 -4.62 3.26
C LYS A 21 -24.47 -4.84 4.77
N THR A 22 -24.71 -6.08 5.20
CA THR A 22 -24.88 -6.45 6.60
C THR A 22 -23.58 -6.90 7.28
N GLY A 23 -22.57 -7.28 6.50
CA GLY A 23 -21.30 -7.81 7.02
C GLY A 23 -21.41 -9.23 7.59
N LYS A 24 -22.58 -9.88 7.50
CA LYS A 24 -22.79 -11.23 8.03
C LYS A 24 -22.10 -12.27 7.13
N PRO A 25 -21.45 -13.30 7.70
CA PRO A 25 -20.96 -14.43 6.92
C PRO A 25 -22.12 -15.11 6.18
N ILE A 26 -21.94 -15.33 4.89
CA ILE A 26 -22.81 -16.12 4.02
C ILE A 26 -22.24 -17.53 3.90
N ASP A 27 -20.92 -17.65 3.71
CA ASP A 27 -20.27 -18.92 3.43
C ASP A 27 -18.77 -18.91 3.80
N ILE A 28 -18.18 -20.10 3.96
CA ILE A 28 -16.77 -20.31 4.27
C ILE A 28 -16.20 -21.39 3.35
N ILE A 29 -15.17 -21.01 2.61
CA ILE A 29 -14.37 -21.92 1.78
C ILE A 29 -13.10 -22.23 2.57
N ASN A 30 -12.86 -23.51 2.86
CA ASN A 30 -11.66 -23.95 3.59
C ASN A 30 -10.41 -23.97 2.70
N SER A 31 -10.24 -22.96 1.86
CA SER A 31 -9.14 -22.85 0.92
C SER A 31 -8.91 -21.41 0.49
N ARG A 32 -7.70 -21.15 0.00
CA ARG A 32 -7.32 -19.92 -0.70
C ARG A 32 -6.84 -20.19 -2.12
N ASN A 33 -6.87 -21.46 -2.54
CA ASN A 33 -6.45 -21.82 -3.87
C ASN A 33 -7.39 -21.14 -4.88
N LEU A 34 -6.80 -20.52 -5.90
CA LEU A 34 -7.50 -19.95 -7.03
C LEU A 34 -8.56 -20.90 -7.61
N GLU A 35 -8.21 -22.16 -7.89
CA GLU A 35 -9.09 -23.14 -8.51
C GLU A 35 -10.30 -23.44 -7.63
N GLU A 36 -10.06 -23.77 -6.36
CA GLU A 36 -11.10 -24.15 -5.40
C GLU A 36 -12.06 -22.98 -5.12
N VAL A 37 -11.52 -21.77 -4.95
CA VAL A 37 -12.34 -20.56 -4.75
C VAL A 37 -13.14 -20.25 -6.02
N THR A 38 -12.54 -20.39 -7.21
CA THR A 38 -13.22 -20.17 -8.49
C THR A 38 -14.41 -21.12 -8.65
N GLU A 39 -14.21 -22.40 -8.35
CA GLU A 39 -15.27 -23.41 -8.47
C GLU A 39 -16.44 -23.10 -7.53
N HIS A 40 -16.13 -22.75 -6.29
CA HIS A 40 -17.13 -22.39 -5.29
C HIS A 40 -17.91 -21.13 -5.68
N LEU A 41 -17.24 -20.13 -6.26
CA LEU A 41 -17.87 -18.89 -6.68
C LEU A 41 -18.86 -19.06 -7.84
N LYS A 42 -18.82 -20.16 -8.61
CA LYS A 42 -19.81 -20.45 -9.66
C LYS A 42 -21.24 -20.61 -9.12
N LEU A 43 -21.39 -20.89 -7.82
CA LEU A 43 -22.69 -20.97 -7.15
C LEU A 43 -23.38 -19.59 -7.09
N TYR A 44 -22.64 -18.49 -7.19
CA TYR A 44 -23.14 -17.13 -7.06
C TYR A 44 -23.29 -16.40 -8.39
N LYS A 45 -24.37 -16.68 -9.13
CA LYS A 45 -24.58 -16.11 -10.48
C LYS A 45 -25.20 -14.71 -10.50
N ASN A 46 -25.87 -14.29 -9.42
CA ASN A 46 -26.63 -13.03 -9.36
C ASN A 46 -25.94 -11.93 -8.55
N VAL A 47 -24.61 -11.97 -8.45
CA VAL A 47 -23.85 -10.96 -7.72
C VAL A 47 -23.48 -9.81 -8.66
N GLN A 48 -23.85 -8.59 -8.27
CA GLN A 48 -23.53 -7.38 -9.04
C GLN A 48 -22.22 -6.73 -8.60
N ILE A 49 -21.89 -6.80 -7.30
CA ILE A 49 -20.71 -6.14 -6.73
C ILE A 49 -19.98 -7.14 -5.85
N VAL A 50 -18.67 -7.28 -6.08
CA VAL A 50 -17.75 -8.04 -5.24
C VAL A 50 -16.70 -7.10 -4.67
N SER A 51 -16.68 -6.98 -3.35
CA SER A 51 -15.61 -6.33 -2.61
C SER A 51 -14.60 -7.39 -2.19
N SER A 52 -13.35 -7.26 -2.59
CA SER A 52 -12.28 -8.16 -2.13
C SER A 52 -11.07 -7.37 -1.67
N ASP A 53 -10.17 -8.06 -0.98
CA ASP A 53 -8.82 -7.53 -0.81
C ASP A 53 -8.15 -7.31 -2.18
N ARG A 54 -7.01 -6.61 -2.18
CA ARG A 54 -6.22 -6.38 -3.40
C ARG A 54 -5.42 -7.62 -3.87
N SER A 55 -5.82 -8.83 -3.46
CA SER A 55 -5.18 -10.07 -3.92
C SER A 55 -5.44 -10.30 -5.40
N THR A 56 -4.35 -10.39 -6.16
CA THR A 56 -4.42 -10.78 -7.58
C THR A 56 -5.02 -12.19 -7.77
N THR A 57 -4.91 -13.05 -6.76
CA THR A 57 -5.51 -14.38 -6.75
C THR A 57 -7.04 -14.29 -6.70
N TYR A 58 -7.60 -13.52 -5.77
CA TYR A 58 -9.05 -13.38 -5.69
C TYR A 58 -9.64 -12.62 -6.87
N ALA A 59 -8.95 -11.58 -7.37
CA ALA A 59 -9.38 -10.87 -8.57
C ALA A 59 -9.53 -11.83 -9.78
N LYS A 60 -8.58 -12.77 -9.95
CA LYS A 60 -8.68 -13.83 -10.96
C LYS A 60 -9.80 -14.82 -10.64
N ALA A 61 -9.93 -15.22 -9.38
CA ALA A 61 -10.93 -16.18 -8.94
C ALA A 61 -12.37 -15.69 -9.17
N ILE A 62 -12.59 -14.37 -9.08
CA ILE A 62 -13.90 -13.74 -9.28
C ILE A 62 -14.21 -13.53 -10.77
N LYS A 63 -13.20 -13.16 -11.56
CA LYS A 63 -13.39 -12.74 -12.97
C LYS A 63 -14.00 -13.83 -13.86
N ASN A 64 -13.64 -15.09 -13.63
CA ASN A 64 -14.12 -16.21 -14.43
C ASN A 64 -15.57 -16.63 -14.10
N PRO A 65 -15.95 -16.87 -12.83
CA PRO A 65 -17.27 -17.36 -12.48
C PRO A 65 -18.34 -16.26 -12.46
N ILE A 66 -17.94 -15.00 -12.23
CA ILE A 66 -18.85 -13.87 -12.11
C ILE A 66 -18.33 -12.66 -12.91
N PRO A 67 -18.23 -12.77 -14.26
CA PRO A 67 -17.63 -11.73 -15.09
C PRO A 67 -18.44 -10.43 -15.14
N THR A 68 -19.73 -10.50 -14.81
CA THR A 68 -20.65 -9.36 -14.78
C THR A 68 -20.57 -8.55 -13.49
N ALA A 69 -19.88 -9.04 -12.47
CA ALA A 69 -19.78 -8.33 -11.20
C ALA A 69 -18.66 -7.28 -11.23
N ASP A 70 -18.97 -6.10 -10.72
CA ASP A 70 -17.98 -5.06 -10.47
C ASP A 70 -17.10 -5.46 -9.29
N GLN A 71 -15.80 -5.55 -9.55
CA GLN A 71 -14.79 -5.82 -8.53
C GLN A 71 -14.28 -4.52 -7.94
N ILE A 72 -14.51 -4.33 -6.65
CA ILE A 72 -14.10 -3.14 -5.90
C ILE A 72 -13.15 -3.51 -4.76
N ALA A 73 -12.30 -2.56 -4.37
CA ALA A 73 -11.40 -2.74 -3.24
C ALA A 73 -12.17 -2.74 -1.92
N ASP A 74 -11.74 -3.58 -0.98
CA ASP A 74 -12.32 -3.63 0.35
C ASP A 74 -12.07 -2.35 1.15
N ARG A 75 -13.10 -1.92 1.90
CA ARG A 75 -13.03 -0.73 2.76
C ARG A 75 -11.94 -0.85 3.82
N PHE A 76 -11.76 -2.04 4.40
CA PHE A 76 -10.72 -2.25 5.41
C PHE A 76 -9.34 -2.00 4.82
N ASP A 77 -9.04 -2.53 3.63
CA ASP A 77 -7.75 -2.35 2.97
C ASP A 77 -7.47 -0.89 2.59
N ILE A 78 -8.50 -0.14 2.20
CA ILE A 78 -8.34 1.29 1.90
C ILE A 78 -7.96 2.05 3.18
N ILE A 79 -8.72 1.82 4.26
CA ILE A 79 -8.52 2.49 5.54
C ILE A 79 -7.17 2.09 6.15
N HIS A 80 -6.85 0.79 6.16
CA HIS A 80 -5.60 0.26 6.69
C HIS A 80 -4.39 0.89 5.99
N ASN A 81 -4.36 0.86 4.66
CA ASN A 81 -3.24 1.41 3.89
C ASN A 81 -3.11 2.93 4.06
N PHE A 82 -4.23 3.64 4.22
CA PHE A 82 -4.20 5.07 4.54
C PHE A 82 -3.54 5.32 5.91
N PHE A 83 -3.98 4.62 6.95
CA PHE A 83 -3.40 4.75 8.29
C PHE A 83 -1.94 4.31 8.35
N GLU A 84 -1.57 3.27 7.62
CA GLU A 84 -0.18 2.83 7.49
C GLU A 84 0.68 3.96 6.89
N GLY A 85 0.23 4.57 5.78
CA GLY A 85 0.92 5.70 5.16
C GLY A 85 1.04 6.91 6.09
N VAL A 86 -0.03 7.26 6.82
CA VAL A 86 0.00 8.33 7.82
C VAL A 86 0.96 8.00 8.96
N SER A 87 0.94 6.78 9.47
CA SER A 87 1.84 6.31 10.53
C SER A 87 3.30 6.40 10.09
N ASP A 88 3.59 5.97 8.87
CA ASP A 88 4.92 6.06 8.26
C ASP A 88 5.38 7.50 8.07
N PHE A 89 4.48 8.39 7.63
CA PHE A 89 4.75 9.81 7.54
C PHE A 89 5.07 10.41 8.91
N LEU A 90 4.23 10.12 9.91
CA LEU A 90 4.42 10.61 11.28
C LEU A 90 5.71 10.06 11.91
N LYS A 91 6.09 8.81 11.68
CA LYS A 91 7.37 8.24 12.15
C LYS A 91 8.57 8.97 11.53
N ARG A 92 8.48 9.34 10.24
CA ARG A 92 9.52 10.10 9.55
C ARG A 92 9.57 11.54 10.05
N TYR A 93 8.42 12.15 10.29
CA TYR A 93 8.30 13.55 10.67
C TYR A 93 8.47 13.80 12.18
N MET A 94 8.09 12.90 13.08
CA MET A 94 8.17 13.16 14.52
C MET A 94 9.45 12.60 15.16
N GLY A 95 10.28 11.90 14.39
CA GLY A 95 11.46 11.19 14.88
C GLY A 95 11.11 9.97 15.75
N LYS A 96 12.12 9.19 16.16
CA LYS A 96 11.97 7.93 16.91
C LYS A 96 11.35 8.09 18.32
N SER A 97 11.18 9.30 18.84
CA SER A 97 10.84 9.52 20.25
C SER A 97 9.93 10.73 20.43
N ILE A 98 8.62 10.51 20.45
CA ILE A 98 7.70 11.45 21.11
C ILE A 98 7.71 11.06 22.59
N LYS A 99 8.37 11.86 23.45
CA LYS A 99 8.21 11.73 24.90
C LYS A 99 6.80 12.21 25.24
N ILE A 100 5.88 11.29 25.44
CA ILE A 100 4.57 11.61 26.02
C ILE A 100 4.81 11.81 27.51
N VAL A 101 4.93 13.08 27.94
CA VAL A 101 4.91 13.42 29.36
C VAL A 101 3.46 13.39 29.79
N ILE A 102 3.07 12.32 30.50
CA ILE A 102 1.73 12.19 31.07
C ILE A 102 1.76 12.84 32.45
N ASP A 103 1.45 14.14 32.52
CA ASP A 103 1.18 14.79 33.81
C ASP A 103 -0.28 14.57 34.22
N LYS A 104 -0.50 14.40 35.53
CA LYS A 104 -1.78 13.96 36.13
C LYS A 104 -2.97 14.90 35.87
N ASN A 105 -2.79 16.05 35.21
CA ASN A 105 -3.81 17.08 35.02
C ASN A 105 -4.17 17.39 33.55
N GLY A 106 -3.81 16.53 32.60
CA GLY A 106 -4.18 16.69 31.18
C GLY A 106 -2.97 16.92 30.28
N ALA A 107 -2.97 16.26 29.12
CA ALA A 107 -1.81 16.17 28.25
C ALA A 107 -1.45 17.51 27.59
N THR A 108 -0.27 18.06 27.91
CA THR A 108 0.35 19.14 27.15
C THR A 108 1.39 18.57 26.19
N ILE A 109 1.19 18.78 24.89
CA ILE A 109 2.12 18.38 23.83
C ILE A 109 3.27 19.40 23.80
N ASP A 110 4.42 19.04 24.35
CA ASP A 110 5.60 19.88 24.28
C ASP A 110 6.26 19.73 22.90
N LYS A 111 5.83 20.58 21.93
CA LYS A 111 6.35 20.60 20.57
C LYS A 111 7.73 21.27 20.52
N LYS A 112 8.76 20.60 21.04
CA LYS A 112 10.13 20.83 20.58
C LYS A 112 10.55 19.65 19.74
N ASN A 113 10.31 19.72 18.43
CA ASN A 113 11.03 18.95 17.42
C ASN A 113 10.77 19.58 16.03
N LYS A 114 11.63 20.51 15.62
CA LYS A 114 11.95 20.66 14.20
C LYS A 114 12.76 19.41 13.85
N SER A 115 12.07 18.39 13.36
CA SER A 115 12.70 17.23 12.76
C SER A 115 13.24 17.63 11.39
N GLU A 116 14.54 17.86 11.33
CA GLU A 116 15.21 17.90 10.03
C GLU A 116 15.01 16.55 9.33
N PRO A 117 14.75 16.56 8.01
CA PRO A 117 14.52 15.34 7.25
C PRO A 117 15.69 14.39 7.48
N THR A 118 15.37 13.13 7.81
CA THR A 118 16.37 12.07 8.04
C THR A 118 17.43 12.11 6.94
N ASP A 119 18.70 12.18 7.36
CA ASP A 119 19.90 12.46 6.54
C ASP A 119 19.99 11.65 5.22
N LYS A 120 19.35 10.47 5.15
CA LYS A 120 19.29 9.62 3.94
C LYS A 120 18.25 10.08 2.90
N CYS A 121 17.13 10.66 3.33
CA CYS A 121 16.10 11.20 2.45
C CYS A 121 16.56 12.53 1.84
N SER A 122 17.23 13.35 2.64
CA SER A 122 17.85 14.64 2.26
C SER A 122 18.91 14.43 1.19
N LYS A 123 19.89 13.54 1.44
CA LYS A 123 20.96 13.22 0.48
C LYS A 123 20.46 12.68 -0.84
N ARG A 124 19.40 11.86 -0.82
CA ARG A 124 18.80 11.33 -2.07
C ARG A 124 18.08 12.44 -2.85
N LEU A 125 17.38 13.34 -2.15
CA LEU A 125 16.71 14.47 -2.77
C LEU A 125 17.72 15.46 -3.38
N GLU A 126 18.77 15.80 -2.63
CA GLU A 126 19.90 16.62 -3.11
C GLU A 126 20.53 16.03 -4.36
N LEU A 127 20.76 14.71 -4.36
CA LEU A 127 21.34 14.03 -5.51
C LEU A 127 20.40 14.01 -6.72
N ILE A 128 19.08 13.90 -6.52
CA ILE A 128 18.09 14.01 -7.61
C ILE A 128 18.09 15.42 -8.21
N ILE A 129 18.11 16.45 -7.36
CA ILE A 129 18.18 17.86 -7.78
C ILE A 129 19.47 18.10 -8.57
N LYS A 130 20.63 17.72 -8.01
CA LYS A 130 21.93 17.88 -8.66
C LYS A 130 22.00 17.20 -10.04
N VAL A 131 21.49 15.97 -10.17
CA VAL A 131 21.44 15.27 -11.47
C VAL A 131 20.58 16.02 -12.49
N ARG A 132 19.47 16.62 -12.06
CA ARG A 132 18.61 17.42 -12.94
C ARG A 132 19.26 18.73 -13.35
N ASP A 133 19.89 19.44 -12.42
CA ASP A 133 20.54 20.72 -12.70
C ASP A 133 21.67 20.56 -13.73
N ILE A 134 22.51 19.53 -13.55
CA ILE A 134 23.58 19.19 -14.48
C ILE A 134 23.00 18.83 -15.85
N HIS A 135 21.95 18.01 -15.92
CA HIS A 135 21.30 17.64 -17.18
C HIS A 135 20.64 18.84 -17.88
N ASN A 136 19.94 19.70 -17.14
CA ASN A 136 19.28 20.90 -17.65
C ASN A 136 20.30 21.95 -18.14
N SER A 137 21.52 21.93 -17.59
CA SER A 137 22.64 22.74 -18.08
C SER A 137 23.21 22.22 -19.43
N GLY A 138 22.58 21.23 -20.05
CA GLY A 138 22.95 20.70 -21.37
C GLY A 138 24.03 19.62 -21.34
N ILE A 139 24.43 19.14 -20.15
CA ILE A 139 25.48 18.13 -20.01
C ILE A 139 24.90 16.74 -20.34
N PRO A 140 25.52 15.98 -21.26
CA PRO A 140 25.01 14.67 -21.66
C PRO A 140 25.16 13.63 -20.55
N ILE A 141 24.20 12.70 -20.45
CA ILE A 141 24.14 11.63 -19.42
C ILE A 141 25.47 10.89 -19.23
N LYS A 142 26.25 10.67 -20.30
CA LYS A 142 27.57 10.01 -20.21
C LYS A 142 28.58 10.79 -19.36
N ALA A 143 28.55 12.12 -19.40
CA ALA A 143 29.40 12.97 -18.57
C ALA A 143 28.94 12.95 -17.11
N ILE A 144 27.62 12.98 -16.86
CA ILE A 144 27.03 12.88 -15.51
C ILE A 144 27.43 11.57 -14.81
N VAL A 145 27.45 10.45 -15.55
CA VAL A 145 27.92 9.14 -15.03
C VAL A 145 29.36 9.24 -14.54
N ARG A 146 30.25 9.91 -15.29
CA ARG A 146 31.67 10.05 -14.94
C ARG A 146 31.86 10.98 -13.75
N GLU A 147 31.09 12.06 -13.67
CA GLU A 147 31.19 13.06 -12.62
C GLU A 147 30.66 12.56 -11.27
N LEU A 148 29.51 11.87 -11.27
CA LEU A 148 28.84 11.47 -10.03
C LEU A 148 29.07 9.99 -9.66
N SER A 149 29.70 9.20 -10.52
CA SER A 149 29.88 7.74 -10.34
C SER A 149 28.57 6.97 -10.13
N ILE A 150 27.50 7.41 -10.81
CA ILE A 150 26.16 6.83 -10.70
C ILE A 150 25.83 6.03 -11.96
N SER A 151 25.11 4.91 -11.80
CA SER A 151 24.67 4.12 -12.95
C SER A 151 23.79 4.93 -13.91
N ARG A 152 23.94 4.67 -15.21
CA ARG A 152 23.17 5.32 -16.28
C ARG A 152 21.66 5.14 -16.10
N ASN A 153 21.22 3.99 -15.57
CA ASN A 153 19.81 3.69 -15.34
C ASN A 153 19.23 4.53 -14.19
N THR A 154 20.02 4.75 -13.15
CA THR A 154 19.65 5.61 -12.03
C THR A 154 19.52 7.08 -12.46
N ILE A 155 20.46 7.58 -13.29
CA ILE A 155 20.38 8.95 -13.82
C ILE A 155 19.14 9.13 -14.70
N ARG A 156 18.86 8.20 -15.63
CA ARG A 156 17.63 8.22 -16.45
C ARG A 156 16.37 8.22 -15.60
N LYS A 157 16.35 7.40 -14.54
CA LYS A 157 15.26 7.37 -13.58
C LYS A 157 15.08 8.75 -12.94
N TYR A 158 16.15 9.41 -12.50
CA TYR A 158 16.07 10.70 -11.82
C TYR A 158 15.67 11.87 -12.73
N ILE A 159 16.09 11.84 -14.00
CA ILE A 159 15.63 12.79 -15.02
C ILE A 159 14.12 12.62 -15.28
N ASN A 160 13.64 11.37 -15.38
CA ASN A 160 12.25 11.05 -15.75
C ASN A 160 11.27 10.98 -14.57
N LEU A 161 11.74 11.16 -13.33
CA LEU A 161 10.85 11.26 -12.17
C LEU A 161 9.98 12.52 -12.34
N LYS A 162 8.69 12.36 -12.68
CA LYS A 162 7.70 13.44 -12.52
C LYS A 162 7.32 13.52 -11.05
N ASN A 163 7.24 14.74 -10.53
CA ASN A 163 6.91 15.15 -9.15
C ASN A 163 8.11 15.34 -8.22
N ILE A 164 8.43 16.60 -7.94
CA ILE A 164 8.63 17.14 -6.59
C ILE A 164 7.61 18.26 -6.46
#